data_AF-A0A2V2GLA2-F1
#
_entry.id   AF-A0A2V2GLA2-F1
#
_cell.length_a   1.000
_cell.length_b   1.000
_cell.length_c   1.000
_cell.angle_alpha   90.00
_cell.angle_beta   90.00
_cell.angle_gamma   90.00
#
_symmetry.space_group_name_H-M   'P 1'
#
loop_
_entity.id
_entity.type
_entity.pdbx_description
1 polymer ?
#
loop_
_entity_poly.entity_id
_entity_poly.type
_entity_poly.pdbx_seq_one_letter_code
_entity_poly.pdbx_strand_id
1 'polypeptide(L)'
;MSKKSIMSRLLTAALAAFTALPMLTVSAYAEEGSSGEGGGLIREVSVELDASGFKYGSAPVMIASVPDGAHYSVLFERWSEPGQDTEDPAAVWYSDESLYSADDTRISTFEKGKQYSYDLSLQAEDGYTFVNPDEINFTYNGREYHGALWLNGDGRAQLTAVNMPVTAIDNISIVNAVLSYKAGDAPVASAVAELPEGESALFKIDEYWEQFESDGDGGMVPVRYWHSDEEENAEVPEDKRLTTFEKGKTYMYSLHLRAVSGYYFSDDCTLTLNGETVDFVSVYESSLFATAIKTIRPTAQNVIDIVRLDDLKVSYEPGEAPVPSATVSDADADKYEILWECWAKLEESDRGTMEEVAWWSSADSESTPIITEFEKGAEYSYSIWIKAKDGYEFGNDLTLILNGEECTYGYFGASLGGAQCFGDGIVRLRPGGELAGDINGDGSVNTADLVRLMKYIAGNDVIAHVPDVNGDGMVSVADLVRLMKFISGLDVELHPAYPKPETDTPNRPM
;
A
#
# COMPACT_ATOMS: atom_id res chain seq x y z
N MET A 1 -5.30 60.64 -5.10
CA MET A 1 -5.70 61.21 -6.40
C MET A 1 -5.48 60.15 -7.48
N SER A 2 -6.45 60.01 -8.40
CA SER A 2 -6.53 59.11 -9.59
C SER A 2 -6.54 57.59 -9.30
N LYS A 3 -7.70 56.97 -9.02
CA LYS A 3 -8.77 56.43 -9.90
C LYS A 3 -8.49 55.06 -10.57
N LYS A 4 -8.85 54.02 -9.78
CA LYS A 4 -9.65 52.81 -10.12
C LYS A 4 -9.00 51.72 -11.01
N SER A 5 -9.23 50.40 -10.85
CA SER A 5 -9.88 49.54 -9.84
C SER A 5 -10.11 48.15 -10.49
N ILE A 6 -9.60 47.07 -9.88
CA ILE A 6 -10.28 45.77 -9.62
C ILE A 6 -10.50 44.75 -10.77
N MET A 7 -9.94 43.55 -10.52
CA MET A 7 -10.43 42.15 -10.70
C MET A 7 -11.06 41.69 -12.02
N SER A 8 -10.73 40.46 -12.47
CA SER A 8 -11.36 39.20 -12.05
C SER A 8 -11.04 38.07 -13.03
N ARG A 9 -10.88 36.86 -12.50
CA ARG A 9 -10.84 35.57 -13.23
C ARG A 9 -12.22 35.25 -13.85
N LEU A 10 -12.18 34.21 -14.70
CA LEU A 10 -13.24 33.32 -15.20
C LEU A 10 -13.82 33.67 -16.57
N LEU A 11 -13.62 32.76 -17.53
CA LEU A 11 -14.63 32.51 -18.57
C LEU A 11 -14.76 31.01 -18.83
N THR A 12 -15.93 30.49 -18.45
CA THR A 12 -16.45 29.16 -18.75
C THR A 12 -17.01 29.15 -20.18
N ALA A 13 -16.89 28.00 -20.84
CA ALA A 13 -17.43 27.65 -22.15
C ALA A 13 -18.95 27.87 -22.30
N ALA A 14 -19.41 28.17 -23.53
CA ALA A 14 -20.34 27.35 -24.33
C ALA A 14 -21.00 28.14 -25.49
N LEU A 15 -20.80 27.63 -26.70
CA LEU A 15 -21.79 27.34 -27.76
C LEU A 15 -22.77 28.43 -28.24
N ALA A 16 -22.64 28.83 -29.52
CA ALA A 16 -23.78 28.95 -30.43
C ALA A 16 -23.33 28.95 -31.90
N ALA A 17 -23.73 27.91 -32.63
CA ALA A 17 -23.73 27.86 -34.09
C ALA A 17 -24.72 28.89 -34.66
N PHE A 18 -24.48 29.41 -35.87
CA PHE A 18 -25.44 29.39 -36.99
C PHE A 18 -24.88 30.11 -38.25
N THR A 19 -25.12 29.45 -39.39
CA THR A 19 -25.36 29.95 -40.76
C THR A 19 -24.22 30.39 -41.70
N ALA A 20 -24.31 29.76 -42.88
CA ALA A 20 -23.57 29.91 -44.13
C ALA A 20 -23.65 31.28 -44.83
N LEU A 21 -22.52 31.65 -45.48
CA LEU A 21 -22.27 32.26 -46.82
C LEU A 21 -23.14 33.45 -47.32
N PRO A 22 -22.55 34.48 -47.99
CA PRO A 22 -21.86 34.29 -49.27
C PRO A 22 -20.54 35.09 -49.49
N MET A 23 -19.89 34.72 -50.60
CA MET A 23 -18.62 35.19 -51.17
C MET A 23 -18.42 36.71 -51.25
N LEU A 24 -17.16 37.16 -51.20
CA LEU A 24 -16.61 37.97 -52.29
C LEU A 24 -15.09 37.81 -52.42
N THR A 25 -14.74 37.52 -53.67
CA THR A 25 -13.45 37.26 -54.28
C THR A 25 -12.51 38.46 -54.24
N VAL A 26 -11.24 38.24 -53.92
CA VAL A 26 -10.13 39.02 -54.47
C VAL A 26 -9.24 38.05 -55.23
N SER A 27 -9.39 38.07 -56.54
CA SER A 27 -8.45 37.49 -57.50
C SER A 27 -7.27 38.45 -57.66
N ALA A 28 -6.05 37.96 -57.44
CA ALA A 28 -4.85 38.52 -58.05
C ALA A 28 -4.17 37.39 -58.82
N TYR A 29 -4.24 37.48 -60.14
CA TYR A 29 -3.51 36.63 -61.08
C TYR A 29 -2.12 37.21 -61.32
N ALA A 30 -1.13 36.31 -61.33
CA ALA A 30 0.02 36.41 -62.21
C ALA A 30 0.33 34.99 -62.76
N GLU A 31 0.00 34.77 -64.03
CA GLU A 31 0.55 33.75 -64.94
C GLU A 31 2.03 34.07 -65.22
N GLU A 32 2.94 33.22 -65.67
CA GLU A 32 2.93 31.83 -66.16
C GLU A 32 4.38 31.33 -66.14
N GLY A 33 4.55 30.02 -65.91
CA GLY A 33 5.78 29.27 -66.10
C GLY A 33 5.45 27.80 -66.25
N SER A 34 4.68 27.45 -67.29
CA SER A 34 4.25 26.10 -67.62
C SER A 34 5.42 25.20 -68.07
N SER A 35 5.59 24.02 -67.47
CA SER A 35 5.30 22.74 -68.16
C SER A 35 5.67 21.52 -67.27
N GLY A 36 4.70 20.65 -67.03
CA GLY A 36 4.92 19.32 -66.44
C GLY A 36 3.81 18.88 -65.48
N GLU A 37 2.79 18.21 -66.03
CA GLU A 37 1.82 17.31 -65.37
C GLU A 37 1.61 17.42 -63.84
N GLY A 38 0.61 18.21 -63.45
CA GLY A 38 -0.33 17.91 -62.37
C GLY A 38 0.21 17.48 -61.01
N GLY A 39 0.91 18.35 -60.29
CA GLY A 39 1.01 18.19 -58.85
C GLY A 39 0.68 19.46 -58.06
N GLY A 40 0.45 19.25 -56.77
CA GLY A 40 -0.16 20.22 -55.86
C GLY A 40 0.86 20.97 -55.01
N LEU A 41 0.41 22.09 -54.42
CA LEU A 41 1.17 22.82 -53.42
C LEU A 41 0.97 22.16 -52.04
N ILE A 42 2.08 21.80 -51.38
CA ILE A 42 2.05 21.24 -50.03
C ILE A 42 2.05 22.40 -49.02
N ARG A 43 0.94 22.55 -48.29
CA ARG A 43 0.73 23.58 -47.26
C ARG A 43 0.64 23.03 -45.84
N GLU A 44 0.34 21.74 -45.72
CA GLU A 44 0.23 21.06 -44.44
C GLU A 44 1.24 19.91 -44.43
N VAL A 45 2.07 19.88 -43.39
CA VAL A 45 3.08 18.85 -43.18
C VAL A 45 2.87 18.30 -41.79
N SER A 46 2.50 17.02 -41.71
CA SER A 46 2.47 16.28 -40.45
C SER A 46 3.55 15.20 -40.44
N VAL A 47 4.20 15.05 -39.29
CA VAL A 47 5.20 14.02 -39.01
C VAL A 47 4.91 13.40 -37.65
N GLU A 48 5.03 12.08 -37.54
CA GLU A 48 5.04 11.38 -36.25
C GLU A 48 6.48 10.98 -35.92
N LEU A 49 6.95 11.39 -34.74
CA LEU A 49 8.26 11.10 -34.17
C LEU A 49 8.12 10.06 -33.06
N ASP A 50 8.65 8.86 -33.28
CA ASP A 50 8.78 7.82 -32.26
C ASP A 50 10.17 7.85 -31.62
N ALA A 51 10.32 8.68 -30.60
CA ALA A 51 11.56 8.77 -29.82
C ALA A 51 11.79 7.57 -28.87
N SER A 52 11.02 6.47 -28.98
CA SER A 52 11.24 5.28 -28.16
C SER A 52 12.64 4.69 -28.34
N GLY A 53 13.27 4.85 -29.51
CA GLY A 53 14.65 4.45 -29.77
C GLY A 53 15.73 5.38 -29.19
N PHE A 54 15.37 6.59 -28.76
CA PHE A 54 16.31 7.53 -28.14
C PHE A 54 16.57 7.15 -26.68
N LYS A 55 17.52 6.24 -26.46
CA LYS A 55 17.89 5.76 -25.12
C LYS A 55 19.38 5.89 -24.91
N TYR A 56 19.79 6.16 -23.66
CA TYR A 56 21.19 6.11 -23.28
C TYR A 56 21.84 4.79 -23.70
N GLY A 57 23.06 4.86 -24.24
CA GLY A 57 23.81 3.70 -24.72
C GLY A 57 23.32 3.11 -26.05
N SER A 58 22.14 3.51 -26.54
CA SER A 58 21.63 3.05 -27.83
C SER A 58 22.24 3.83 -28.99
N ALA A 59 22.37 3.15 -30.14
CA ALA A 59 22.75 3.81 -31.38
C ALA A 59 21.62 4.71 -31.89
N PRO A 60 21.94 5.82 -32.58
CA PRO A 60 20.91 6.64 -33.22
C PRO A 60 20.12 5.83 -34.26
N VAL A 61 18.82 6.08 -34.32
CA VAL A 61 17.90 5.46 -35.29
C VAL A 61 17.04 6.52 -35.95
N MET A 62 16.43 6.13 -37.07
CA MET A 62 15.33 6.89 -37.65
C MET A 62 14.12 6.83 -36.72
N ILE A 63 13.47 7.97 -36.51
CA ILE A 63 12.31 8.11 -35.63
C ILE A 63 11.13 8.79 -36.32
N ALA A 64 11.31 9.38 -37.52
CA ALA A 64 10.24 10.07 -38.22
C ALA A 64 9.45 9.15 -39.13
N SER A 65 8.14 9.37 -39.17
CA SER A 65 7.22 8.79 -40.14
C SER A 65 6.24 9.84 -40.63
N VAL A 66 5.75 9.67 -41.86
CA VAL A 66 4.75 10.56 -42.48
C VAL A 66 3.43 9.82 -42.65
N PRO A 67 2.27 10.52 -42.59
CA PRO A 67 0.96 9.88 -42.76
C PRO A 67 0.79 9.23 -44.14
N ASP A 68 -0.04 8.17 -44.18
CA ASP A 68 -0.45 7.55 -45.44
C ASP A 68 -1.13 8.57 -46.37
N GLY A 69 -0.67 8.63 -47.62
CA GLY A 69 -1.18 9.56 -48.63
C GLY A 69 -0.57 10.96 -48.57
N ALA A 70 0.44 11.19 -47.73
CA ALA A 70 1.27 12.38 -47.81
C ALA A 70 1.99 12.45 -49.18
N HIS A 71 2.05 13.64 -49.78
CA HIS A 71 2.76 13.89 -51.05
C HIS A 71 4.23 14.29 -50.84
N TYR A 72 4.82 13.78 -49.77
CA TYR A 72 6.20 14.00 -49.38
C TYR A 72 6.68 12.81 -48.56
N SER A 73 7.98 12.57 -48.57
CA SER A 73 8.62 11.48 -47.82
C SER A 73 9.77 12.00 -46.96
N VAL A 74 10.14 11.23 -45.92
CA VAL A 74 11.40 11.43 -45.20
C VAL A 74 12.54 11.12 -46.16
N LEU A 75 13.43 12.10 -46.36
CA LEU A 75 14.62 11.95 -47.20
C LEU A 75 15.78 11.43 -46.37
N PHE A 76 16.10 12.13 -45.29
CA PHE A 76 17.06 11.71 -44.30
C PHE A 76 16.77 12.35 -42.95
N GLU A 77 17.30 11.73 -41.91
CA GLU A 77 17.27 12.21 -40.54
C GLU A 77 18.71 12.42 -40.07
N ARG A 78 18.90 13.39 -39.18
CA ARG A 78 20.19 13.69 -38.59
C ARG A 78 20.08 13.82 -37.08
N TRP A 79 20.98 13.16 -36.36
CA TRP A 79 21.25 13.48 -34.96
C TRP A 79 22.57 14.24 -34.89
N SER A 80 22.64 15.29 -34.07
CA SER A 80 23.87 16.05 -33.90
C SER A 80 24.18 16.29 -32.42
N GLU A 81 25.43 16.13 -32.04
CA GLU A 81 25.96 16.64 -30.77
C GLU A 81 26.33 18.12 -30.99
N PRO A 82 25.79 19.06 -30.19
CA PRO A 82 26.12 20.48 -30.30
C PRO A 82 27.64 20.69 -30.22
N GLY A 83 28.22 21.38 -31.21
CA GLY A 83 29.62 21.78 -31.18
C GLY A 83 29.83 23.15 -30.55
N GLN A 84 30.90 23.85 -30.96
CA GLN A 84 31.22 25.16 -30.40
C GLN A 84 30.23 26.26 -30.83
N ASP A 85 29.55 26.07 -31.96
CA ASP A 85 28.43 26.89 -32.43
C ASP A 85 27.38 26.02 -33.18
N THR A 86 26.26 26.63 -33.60
CA THR A 86 25.09 25.93 -34.16
C THR A 86 25.31 25.39 -35.58
N GLU A 87 26.37 25.82 -36.27
CA GLU A 87 26.65 25.44 -37.66
C GLU A 87 27.69 24.31 -37.77
N ASP A 88 28.50 24.09 -36.71
CA ASP A 88 29.53 23.05 -36.67
C ASP A 88 29.30 22.05 -35.51
N PRO A 89 28.55 20.95 -35.75
CA PRO A 89 28.29 19.94 -34.72
C PRO A 89 29.54 19.14 -34.36
N ALA A 90 29.73 18.82 -33.08
CA ALA A 90 30.88 18.04 -32.60
C ALA A 90 30.88 16.61 -33.14
N ALA A 91 29.70 16.04 -33.34
CA ALA A 91 29.49 14.74 -33.96
C ALA A 91 28.11 14.68 -34.62
N VAL A 92 27.97 13.86 -35.65
CA VAL A 92 26.71 13.69 -36.39
C VAL A 92 26.41 12.22 -36.66
N TRP A 93 25.13 11.90 -36.80
CA TRP A 93 24.65 10.68 -37.42
C TRP A 93 23.66 11.05 -38.50
N TYR A 94 23.77 10.43 -39.67
CA TYR A 94 22.82 10.53 -40.77
C TYR A 94 22.18 9.18 -41.04
N SER A 95 20.88 9.18 -41.35
CA SER A 95 20.20 7.98 -41.84
C SER A 95 20.61 7.59 -43.27
N ASP A 96 21.16 8.55 -44.03
CA ASP A 96 21.76 8.33 -45.35
C ASP A 96 23.28 8.45 -45.27
N GLU A 97 23.97 7.31 -45.42
CA GLU A 97 25.44 7.21 -45.37
C GLU A 97 26.16 8.06 -46.44
N SER A 98 25.48 8.43 -47.53
CA SER A 98 26.08 9.25 -48.58
C SER A 98 26.30 10.71 -48.18
N LEU A 99 25.69 11.15 -47.08
CA LEU A 99 25.77 12.53 -46.58
C LEU A 99 27.00 12.80 -45.71
N TYR A 100 27.72 11.76 -45.28
CA TYR A 100 28.92 11.95 -44.46
C TYR A 100 30.06 12.59 -45.26
N SER A 101 30.66 13.62 -44.68
CA SER A 101 31.98 14.13 -45.07
C SER A 101 33.10 13.23 -44.54
N ALA A 102 34.28 13.31 -45.16
CA ALA A 102 35.45 12.56 -44.73
C ALA A 102 35.95 12.94 -43.32
N ASP A 103 35.64 14.16 -42.88
CA ASP A 103 36.07 14.73 -41.61
C ASP A 103 34.98 14.62 -40.51
N ASP A 104 33.82 14.05 -40.81
CA ASP A 104 32.72 13.94 -39.84
C ASP A 104 33.05 12.96 -38.71
N THR A 105 32.87 13.42 -37.48
CA THR A 105 32.87 12.54 -36.30
C THR A 105 31.49 11.91 -36.17
N ARG A 106 31.42 10.57 -36.13
CA ARG A 106 30.15 9.84 -36.11
C ARG A 106 29.63 9.61 -34.69
N ILE A 107 28.35 9.89 -34.47
CA ILE A 107 27.64 9.43 -33.26
C ILE A 107 27.35 7.93 -33.44
N SER A 108 27.91 7.12 -32.55
CA SER A 108 27.66 5.66 -32.52
C SER A 108 26.73 5.24 -31.40
N THR A 109 26.70 5.99 -30.29
CA THR A 109 25.79 5.80 -29.15
C THR A 109 25.45 7.15 -28.50
N PHE A 110 24.29 7.24 -27.84
CA PHE A 110 23.96 8.39 -27.00
C PHE A 110 24.66 8.31 -25.64
N GLU A 111 25.40 9.35 -25.27
CA GLU A 111 26.24 9.39 -24.08
C GLU A 111 25.59 10.12 -22.90
N LYS A 112 26.06 9.76 -21.71
CA LYS A 112 25.61 10.28 -20.41
C LYS A 112 25.78 11.80 -20.32
N GLY A 113 24.72 12.50 -19.91
CA GLY A 113 24.73 13.95 -19.66
C GLY A 113 24.90 14.83 -20.90
N LYS A 114 24.93 14.24 -22.10
CA LYS A 114 24.99 14.98 -23.36
C LYS A 114 23.60 15.42 -23.82
N GLN A 115 23.58 16.50 -24.58
CA GLN A 115 22.40 16.97 -25.29
C GLN A 115 22.60 16.68 -26.77
N TYR A 116 21.55 16.23 -27.44
CA TYR A 116 21.56 16.03 -28.88
C TYR A 116 20.47 16.88 -29.53
N SER A 117 20.71 17.33 -30.75
CA SER A 117 19.67 17.90 -31.60
C SER A 117 19.26 16.88 -32.64
N TYR A 118 17.98 16.87 -32.99
CA TYR A 118 17.46 16.06 -34.07
C TYR A 118 17.07 16.98 -35.25
N ASP A 119 17.30 16.54 -36.47
CA ASP A 119 16.91 17.25 -37.68
C ASP A 119 16.28 16.28 -38.68
N LEU A 120 15.32 16.78 -39.43
CA LEU A 120 14.55 16.00 -40.40
C LEU A 120 14.58 16.71 -41.75
N SER A 121 14.90 15.97 -42.81
CA SER A 121 14.72 16.46 -44.18
C SER A 121 13.60 15.72 -44.87
N LEU A 122 12.71 16.48 -45.52
CA LEU A 122 11.59 15.99 -46.30
C LEU A 122 11.79 16.31 -47.79
N GLN A 123 11.36 15.39 -48.64
CA GLN A 123 11.36 15.54 -50.09
C GLN A 123 9.92 15.49 -50.59
N ALA A 124 9.51 16.48 -51.40
CA ALA A 124 8.22 16.43 -52.08
C ALA A 124 8.23 15.34 -53.16
N GLU A 125 7.11 14.64 -53.32
CA GLU A 125 6.90 13.69 -54.42
C GLU A 125 6.85 14.40 -55.77
N ASP A 126 7.08 13.64 -56.85
CA ASP A 126 7.06 14.16 -58.21
C ASP A 126 5.77 14.91 -58.52
N GLY A 127 5.91 16.14 -59.03
CA GLY A 127 4.81 17.05 -59.33
C GLY A 127 4.40 17.96 -58.17
N TYR A 128 4.73 17.62 -56.91
CA TYR A 128 4.38 18.42 -55.74
C TYR A 128 5.50 19.37 -55.34
N THR A 129 5.16 20.45 -54.67
CA THR A 129 6.14 21.42 -54.16
C THR A 129 5.68 22.02 -52.85
N PHE A 130 6.59 22.11 -51.89
CA PHE A 130 6.39 22.83 -50.63
C PHE A 130 6.17 24.32 -50.91
N VAL A 131 5.15 24.92 -50.29
CA VAL A 131 4.99 26.39 -50.32
C VAL A 131 6.06 27.07 -49.46
N ASN A 132 6.13 28.40 -49.50
CA ASN A 132 7.07 29.16 -48.66
C ASN A 132 6.98 28.73 -47.18
N PRO A 133 8.10 28.71 -46.44
CA PRO A 133 8.14 28.34 -45.03
C PRO A 133 7.08 29.03 -44.17
N ASP A 134 6.86 30.33 -44.40
CA ASP A 134 5.90 31.15 -43.65
C ASP A 134 4.43 30.78 -43.94
N GLU A 135 4.17 29.96 -44.96
CA GLU A 135 2.84 29.49 -45.37
C GLU A 135 2.62 27.99 -45.11
N ILE A 136 3.61 27.27 -44.58
CA ILE A 136 3.51 25.86 -44.22
C ILE A 136 3.03 25.73 -42.78
N ASN A 137 1.93 25.00 -42.58
CA ASN A 137 1.53 24.53 -41.27
C ASN A 137 2.21 23.20 -41.00
N PHE A 138 3.16 23.18 -40.07
CA PHE A 138 3.87 21.96 -39.67
C PHE A 138 3.36 21.45 -38.32
N THR A 139 3.08 20.16 -38.24
CA THR A 139 2.74 19.47 -36.99
C THR A 139 3.64 18.26 -36.74
N TYR A 140 4.14 18.10 -35.50
CA TYR A 140 4.76 16.84 -35.05
C TYR A 140 4.02 16.27 -33.85
N ASN A 141 3.71 14.96 -33.87
CA ASN A 141 2.97 14.28 -32.80
C ASN A 141 1.70 15.05 -32.40
N GLY A 142 0.99 15.60 -33.40
CA GLY A 142 -0.20 16.44 -33.22
C GLY A 142 0.02 17.85 -32.66
N ARG A 143 1.27 18.33 -32.52
CA ARG A 143 1.62 19.67 -32.03
C ARG A 143 2.07 20.58 -33.15
N GLU A 144 1.55 21.81 -33.21
CA GLU A 144 2.05 22.83 -34.13
C GLU A 144 3.51 23.17 -33.83
N TYR A 145 4.33 23.25 -34.88
CA TYR A 145 5.71 23.71 -34.81
C TYR A 145 5.83 25.10 -35.43
N HIS A 146 6.52 26.01 -34.73
CA HIS A 146 6.74 27.39 -35.19
C HIS A 146 8.23 27.71 -35.39
N GLY A 147 9.10 26.70 -35.53
CA GLY A 147 10.53 26.91 -35.74
C GLY A 147 10.93 27.10 -37.21
N ALA A 148 12.24 27.19 -37.47
CA ALA A 148 12.77 27.46 -38.79
C ALA A 148 12.61 26.26 -39.73
N LEU A 149 11.90 26.47 -40.84
CA LEU A 149 11.85 25.57 -41.99
C LEU A 149 12.69 26.16 -43.12
N TRP A 150 13.63 25.37 -43.63
CA TRP A 150 14.49 25.79 -44.74
C TRP A 150 14.06 25.10 -46.01
N LEU A 151 13.76 25.86 -47.07
CA LEU A 151 13.59 25.31 -48.40
C LEU A 151 14.92 25.39 -49.15
N ASN A 152 15.39 24.24 -49.61
CA ASN A 152 16.49 24.19 -50.56
C ASN A 152 15.93 24.44 -51.97
N GLY A 153 16.70 25.10 -52.83
CA GLY A 153 16.30 25.45 -54.20
C GLY A 153 16.06 24.26 -55.15
N ASP A 154 16.13 23.03 -54.64
CA ASP A 154 15.88 21.77 -55.32
C ASP A 154 14.57 21.08 -54.89
N GLY A 155 13.72 21.79 -54.13
CA GLY A 155 12.42 21.27 -53.69
C GLY A 155 12.45 20.47 -52.38
N ARG A 156 13.58 20.45 -51.67
CA ARG A 156 13.70 19.85 -50.33
C ARG A 156 13.30 20.84 -49.23
N ALA A 157 12.62 20.34 -48.21
CA ALA A 157 12.40 21.06 -46.96
C ALA A 157 13.27 20.44 -45.85
N GLN A 158 13.97 21.27 -45.08
CA GLN A 158 14.72 20.85 -43.91
C GLN A 158 14.12 21.48 -42.66
N LEU A 159 13.87 20.64 -41.68
CA LEU A 159 13.38 20.97 -40.37
C LEU A 159 14.51 20.72 -39.36
N THR A 160 14.86 21.74 -38.58
CA THR A 160 15.66 21.53 -37.36
C THR A 160 14.71 21.30 -36.21
N ALA A 161 14.78 20.14 -35.56
CA ALA A 161 13.79 19.68 -34.61
C ALA A 161 14.41 19.27 -33.27
N VAL A 162 14.24 20.14 -32.27
CA VAL A 162 14.24 19.80 -30.84
C VAL A 162 15.61 19.43 -30.23
N ASN A 163 15.91 20.10 -29.13
CA ASN A 163 16.99 19.73 -28.22
C ASN A 163 16.50 18.61 -27.30
N MET A 164 17.19 17.48 -27.31
CA MET A 164 16.89 16.29 -26.51
C MET A 164 18.03 16.03 -25.50
N PRO A 165 17.86 16.41 -24.23
CA PRO A 165 18.86 16.12 -23.19
C PRO A 165 18.76 14.66 -22.70
N VAL A 166 19.91 14.06 -22.39
CA VAL A 166 20.00 12.78 -21.66
C VAL A 166 20.19 13.08 -20.16
N THR A 167 19.15 12.81 -19.36
CA THR A 167 19.04 13.28 -17.97
C THR A 167 19.24 12.15 -16.95
N ALA A 168 19.97 12.44 -15.88
CA ALA A 168 20.22 11.49 -14.80
C ALA A 168 18.99 11.29 -13.89
N ILE A 169 18.81 10.07 -13.42
CA ILE A 169 17.92 9.70 -12.31
C ILE A 169 18.83 9.34 -11.14
N ASP A 170 18.90 10.23 -10.14
CA ASP A 170 19.81 10.07 -8.99
C ASP A 170 19.13 9.39 -7.80
N ASN A 171 17.81 9.52 -7.67
CA ASN A 171 17.05 8.98 -6.53
C ASN A 171 15.71 8.44 -7.00
N ILE A 172 15.34 7.28 -6.47
CA ILE A 172 14.10 6.59 -6.80
C ILE A 172 13.35 6.27 -5.51
N SER A 173 12.06 6.61 -5.48
CA SER A 173 11.14 6.15 -4.45
C SER A 173 10.03 5.32 -5.09
N ILE A 174 9.86 4.09 -4.61
CA ILE A 174 8.80 3.17 -5.02
C ILE A 174 7.97 2.80 -3.79
N VAL A 175 6.65 2.80 -3.93
CA VAL A 175 5.69 2.54 -2.85
C VAL A 175 4.69 1.46 -3.27
N ASN A 176 3.93 0.96 -2.28
CA ASN A 176 2.85 -0.01 -2.41
C ASN A 176 3.27 -1.42 -2.89
N ALA A 177 4.56 -1.72 -2.93
CA ALA A 177 5.02 -3.07 -3.29
C ALA A 177 4.54 -4.10 -2.27
N VAL A 178 3.86 -5.15 -2.72
CA VAL A 178 3.39 -6.26 -1.91
C VAL A 178 4.52 -7.29 -1.78
N LEU A 179 5.10 -7.38 -0.58
CA LEU A 179 6.30 -8.20 -0.30
C LEU A 179 6.01 -9.47 0.51
N SER A 180 4.74 -9.76 0.80
CA SER A 180 4.32 -10.89 1.62
C SER A 180 3.15 -11.61 0.95
N TYR A 181 3.25 -12.93 0.84
CA TYR A 181 2.28 -13.79 0.16
C TYR A 181 2.06 -15.09 0.91
N LYS A 182 0.82 -15.61 0.84
CA LYS A 182 0.40 -16.91 1.36
C LYS A 182 0.59 -17.99 0.29
N ALA A 183 0.66 -19.25 0.71
CA ALA A 183 0.62 -20.37 -0.22
C ALA A 183 -0.75 -20.40 -0.94
N GLY A 184 -0.72 -20.41 -2.27
CA GLY A 184 -1.88 -20.32 -3.14
C GLY A 184 -2.11 -18.94 -3.74
N ASP A 185 -1.51 -17.88 -3.19
CA ASP A 185 -1.64 -16.54 -3.74
C ASP A 185 -0.91 -16.43 -5.08
N ALA A 186 -1.43 -15.60 -5.98
CA ALA A 186 -0.72 -15.20 -7.20
C ALA A 186 0.10 -13.93 -6.93
N PRO A 187 1.28 -13.79 -7.55
CA PRO A 187 2.01 -12.51 -7.53
C PRO A 187 1.16 -11.42 -8.19
N VAL A 188 1.26 -10.19 -7.66
CA VAL A 188 0.52 -9.03 -8.16
C VAL A 188 1.47 -7.89 -8.48
N ALA A 189 1.19 -7.19 -9.59
CA ALA A 189 1.85 -5.95 -9.97
C ALA A 189 1.37 -4.81 -9.05
N SER A 190 2.22 -4.34 -8.14
CA SER A 190 1.79 -3.47 -7.03
C SER A 190 2.66 -2.23 -6.78
N ALA A 191 3.96 -2.33 -7.08
CA ALA A 191 4.90 -1.22 -6.98
C ALA A 191 4.52 -0.05 -7.90
N VAL A 192 4.58 1.15 -7.34
CA VAL A 192 4.35 2.40 -8.07
C VAL A 192 5.47 3.37 -7.76
N ALA A 193 5.98 4.07 -8.77
CA ALA A 193 6.93 5.17 -8.59
C ALA A 193 6.23 6.32 -7.85
N GLU A 194 6.82 6.81 -6.77
CA GLU A 194 6.32 7.98 -6.06
C GLU A 194 6.73 9.24 -6.84
N LEU A 195 5.74 9.98 -7.35
CA LEU A 195 5.93 11.14 -8.23
C LEU A 195 5.12 12.34 -7.73
N PRO A 196 5.58 13.58 -7.97
CA PRO A 196 4.77 14.77 -7.80
C PRO A 196 3.50 14.73 -8.66
N GLU A 197 2.44 15.38 -8.18
CA GLU A 197 1.14 15.39 -8.87
C GLU A 197 1.27 15.96 -10.29
N GLY A 198 0.87 15.16 -11.30
CA GLY A 198 0.90 15.53 -12.71
C GLY A 198 2.20 15.18 -13.45
N GLU A 199 3.18 14.56 -12.79
CA GLU A 199 4.40 14.09 -13.45
C GLU A 199 4.26 12.65 -13.98
N SER A 200 5.05 12.34 -15.01
CA SER A 200 5.13 10.99 -15.60
C SER A 200 6.39 10.27 -15.10
N ALA A 201 6.31 8.95 -14.96
CA ALA A 201 7.45 8.16 -14.51
C ALA A 201 8.61 8.23 -15.50
N LEU A 202 9.82 8.40 -14.96
CA LEU A 202 11.07 8.46 -15.72
C LEU A 202 11.65 7.07 -16.04
N PHE A 203 11.01 6.02 -15.53
CA PHE A 203 11.39 4.63 -15.71
C PHE A 203 10.15 3.75 -15.65
N LYS A 204 10.24 2.57 -16.26
CA LYS A 204 9.28 1.48 -16.09
C LYS A 204 9.74 0.60 -14.93
N ILE A 205 8.77 0.08 -14.18
CA ILE A 205 8.99 -0.85 -13.08
C ILE A 205 8.62 -2.26 -13.56
N ASP A 206 9.53 -3.21 -13.37
CA ASP A 206 9.28 -4.63 -13.47
C ASP A 206 9.58 -5.29 -12.11
N GLU A 207 8.52 -5.66 -11.40
CA GLU A 207 8.59 -6.48 -10.21
C GLU A 207 8.89 -7.92 -10.59
N TYR A 208 9.90 -8.50 -9.96
CA TYR A 208 10.45 -9.79 -10.35
C TYR A 208 10.48 -10.76 -9.17
N TRP A 209 9.79 -11.89 -9.32
CA TRP A 209 9.75 -12.96 -8.33
C TRP A 209 10.40 -14.23 -8.87
N GLU A 210 11.30 -14.81 -8.06
CA GLU A 210 12.00 -16.05 -8.37
C GLU A 210 11.71 -17.12 -7.31
N GLN A 211 11.34 -18.33 -7.73
CA GLN A 211 11.31 -19.50 -6.86
C GLN A 211 12.67 -20.18 -6.86
N PHE A 212 13.21 -20.48 -5.69
CA PHE A 212 14.47 -21.22 -5.53
C PHE A 212 14.26 -22.66 -5.07
N GLU A 213 15.07 -23.56 -5.61
CA GLU A 213 15.19 -24.95 -5.17
C GLU A 213 16.65 -25.33 -4.95
N SER A 214 16.88 -26.38 -4.16
CA SER A 214 18.25 -26.88 -3.95
C SER A 214 18.75 -27.61 -5.20
N ASP A 215 19.99 -27.34 -5.57
CA ASP A 215 20.68 -28.05 -6.66
C ASP A 215 21.22 -29.44 -6.27
N GLY A 216 21.06 -29.86 -5.01
CA GLY A 216 21.55 -31.13 -4.48
C GLY A 216 22.98 -31.09 -3.92
N ASP A 217 23.75 -30.04 -4.22
CA ASP A 217 25.11 -29.80 -3.71
C ASP A 217 25.14 -28.72 -2.61
N GLY A 218 23.96 -28.30 -2.15
CA GLY A 218 23.77 -27.28 -1.12
C GLY A 218 23.66 -25.86 -1.66
N GLY A 219 23.72 -25.67 -2.98
CA GLY A 219 23.37 -24.42 -3.64
C GLY A 219 21.86 -24.29 -3.84
N MET A 220 21.43 -23.06 -4.10
CA MET A 220 20.05 -22.72 -4.43
C MET A 220 20.02 -22.13 -5.83
N VAL A 221 19.15 -22.65 -6.68
CA VAL A 221 19.00 -22.21 -8.07
C VAL A 221 17.57 -21.75 -8.34
N PRO A 222 17.36 -20.68 -9.12
CA PRO A 222 16.03 -20.25 -9.50
C PRO A 222 15.43 -21.24 -10.52
N VAL A 223 14.17 -21.61 -10.32
CA VAL A 223 13.45 -22.61 -11.13
C VAL A 223 12.15 -22.10 -11.73
N ARG A 224 11.53 -21.07 -11.13
CA ARG A 224 10.34 -20.39 -11.66
C ARG A 224 10.48 -18.89 -11.54
N TYR A 225 9.80 -18.18 -12.44
CA TYR A 225 9.94 -16.74 -12.63
C TYR A 225 8.57 -16.09 -12.83
N TRP A 226 8.41 -14.87 -12.34
CA TRP A 226 7.31 -14.00 -12.68
C TRP A 226 7.81 -12.56 -12.81
N HIS A 227 7.31 -11.87 -13.83
CA HIS A 227 7.53 -10.46 -14.11
C HIS A 227 6.18 -9.73 -14.05
N SER A 228 6.17 -8.51 -13.50
CA SER A 228 4.98 -7.65 -13.60
C SER A 228 4.82 -7.04 -14.99
N ASP A 229 5.92 -6.88 -15.72
CA ASP A 229 5.86 -6.51 -17.14
C ASP A 229 5.30 -7.69 -17.96
N GLU A 230 4.16 -7.46 -18.62
CA GLU A 230 3.43 -8.51 -19.35
C GLU A 230 4.23 -9.07 -20.52
N GLU A 231 5.05 -8.25 -21.19
CA GLU A 231 5.88 -8.68 -22.33
C GLU A 231 6.99 -9.61 -21.81
N GLU A 232 7.72 -9.20 -20.77
CA GLU A 232 8.77 -10.00 -20.14
C GLU A 232 8.20 -11.31 -19.55
N ASN A 233 7.05 -11.25 -18.89
CA ASN A 233 6.42 -12.43 -18.32
C ASN A 233 5.93 -13.41 -19.40
N ALA A 234 5.55 -12.91 -20.58
CA ALA A 234 5.15 -13.73 -21.71
C ALA A 234 6.34 -14.50 -22.31
N GLU A 235 7.56 -13.97 -22.21
CA GLU A 235 8.79 -14.65 -22.65
C GLU A 235 9.21 -15.79 -21.73
N VAL A 236 8.80 -15.79 -20.46
CA VAL A 236 9.04 -16.91 -19.53
C VAL A 236 8.37 -18.18 -20.06
N PRO A 237 9.10 -19.30 -20.24
CA PRO A 237 8.50 -20.57 -20.65
C PRO A 237 7.35 -20.99 -19.74
N GLU A 238 6.25 -21.49 -20.31
CA GLU A 238 5.01 -21.79 -19.59
C GLU A 238 5.24 -22.72 -18.38
N ASP A 239 6.13 -23.71 -18.50
CA ASP A 239 6.49 -24.64 -17.43
C ASP A 239 7.28 -24.00 -16.28
N LYS A 240 7.96 -22.88 -16.56
CA LYS A 240 8.75 -22.10 -15.60
C LYS A 240 8.03 -20.86 -15.08
N ARG A 241 6.84 -20.55 -15.59
CA ARG A 241 6.09 -19.40 -15.11
C ARG A 241 5.61 -19.63 -13.68
N LEU A 242 5.81 -18.65 -12.82
CA LEU A 242 5.29 -18.62 -11.46
C LEU A 242 3.90 -17.99 -11.50
N THR A 243 2.87 -18.82 -11.28
CA THR A 243 1.47 -18.37 -11.26
C THR A 243 0.91 -18.28 -9.84
N THR A 244 1.47 -19.05 -8.90
CA THR A 244 1.07 -19.07 -7.50
C THR A 244 2.26 -19.41 -6.60
N PHE A 245 2.30 -18.83 -5.42
CA PHE A 245 3.26 -19.18 -4.38
C PHE A 245 2.93 -20.53 -3.75
N GLU A 246 3.91 -21.42 -3.62
CA GLU A 246 3.75 -22.75 -3.06
C GLU A 246 4.24 -22.81 -1.61
N LYS A 247 3.55 -23.60 -0.78
CA LYS A 247 3.89 -23.78 0.63
C LYS A 247 5.31 -24.32 0.80
N GLY A 248 6.10 -23.65 1.64
CA GLY A 248 7.42 -24.12 2.07
C GLY A 248 8.52 -24.03 1.02
N LYS A 249 8.24 -23.45 -0.15
CA LYS A 249 9.23 -23.08 -1.17
C LYS A 249 9.81 -21.69 -0.86
N THR A 250 11.03 -21.45 -1.30
CA THR A 250 11.72 -20.16 -1.08
C THR A 250 11.51 -19.28 -2.29
N TYR A 251 11.16 -18.02 -2.06
CA TYR A 251 10.99 -17.03 -3.11
C TYR A 251 11.77 -15.77 -2.82
N MET A 252 12.25 -15.12 -3.87
CA MET A 252 13.01 -13.89 -3.79
C MET A 252 12.34 -12.81 -4.64
N TYR A 253 12.19 -11.63 -4.06
CA TYR A 253 11.69 -10.44 -4.72
C TYR A 253 12.85 -9.53 -5.11
N SER A 254 12.83 -9.05 -6.34
CA SER A 254 13.76 -8.07 -6.89
C SER A 254 13.01 -7.03 -7.73
N LEU A 255 13.67 -5.93 -8.05
CA LEU A 255 13.15 -4.93 -8.96
C LEU A 255 14.10 -4.77 -10.15
N HIS A 256 13.52 -4.76 -11.35
CA HIS A 256 14.20 -4.36 -12.57
C HIS A 256 13.56 -3.08 -13.11
N LEU A 257 14.33 -2.00 -13.14
CA LEU A 257 13.87 -0.70 -13.59
C LEU A 257 14.52 -0.38 -14.93
N ARG A 258 13.72 0.08 -15.90
CA ARG A 258 14.19 0.48 -17.23
C ARG A 258 13.91 1.96 -17.45
N ALA A 259 14.95 2.76 -17.65
CA ALA A 259 14.78 4.19 -17.91
C ALA A 259 13.97 4.41 -19.20
N VAL A 260 13.06 5.40 -19.19
CA VAL A 260 12.38 5.82 -20.42
C VAL A 260 13.33 6.66 -21.27
N SER A 261 12.97 6.84 -22.55
CA SER A 261 13.78 7.60 -23.51
C SER A 261 14.22 8.97 -22.98
N GLY A 262 15.50 9.28 -23.15
CA GLY A 262 16.11 10.52 -22.65
C GLY A 262 16.51 10.50 -21.16
N TYR A 263 16.37 9.38 -20.46
CA TYR A 263 16.83 9.24 -19.08
C TYR A 263 17.84 8.08 -18.91
N TYR A 264 18.62 8.16 -17.84
CA TYR A 264 19.54 7.09 -17.39
C TYR A 264 19.69 7.13 -15.87
N PHE A 265 20.02 6.01 -15.24
CA PHE A 265 20.29 5.96 -13.80
C PHE A 265 21.73 6.42 -13.50
N SER A 266 21.93 7.29 -12.51
CA SER A 266 23.28 7.68 -12.10
C SER A 266 24.03 6.47 -11.51
N ASP A 267 25.37 6.52 -11.48
CA ASP A 267 26.17 5.38 -11.00
C ASP A 267 26.01 5.20 -9.47
N ASP A 268 25.61 6.28 -8.78
CA ASP A 268 25.33 6.39 -7.35
C ASP A 268 23.81 6.48 -7.06
N CYS A 269 22.97 6.04 -8.00
CA CYS A 269 21.53 6.11 -7.88
C CYS A 269 21.04 5.38 -6.63
N THR A 270 20.20 6.05 -5.83
CA THR A 270 19.61 5.46 -4.63
C THR A 270 18.18 5.01 -4.86
N LEU A 271 17.75 3.97 -4.14
CA LEU A 271 16.40 3.43 -4.22
C LEU A 271 15.82 3.23 -2.82
N THR A 272 14.59 3.70 -2.61
CA THR A 272 13.75 3.32 -1.47
C THR A 272 12.53 2.54 -1.94
N LEU A 273 12.19 1.48 -1.20
CA LEU A 273 10.99 0.66 -1.42
C LEU A 273 10.12 0.67 -0.17
N ASN A 274 8.86 1.10 -0.28
CA ASN A 274 7.92 1.23 0.85
C ASN A 274 8.49 2.03 2.03
N GLY A 275 9.32 3.05 1.74
CA GLY A 275 9.96 3.90 2.74
C GLY A 275 11.26 3.33 3.35
N GLU A 276 11.70 2.14 2.95
CA GLU A 276 12.97 1.55 3.40
C GLU A 276 14.04 1.66 2.30
N THR A 277 15.29 1.96 2.69
CA THR A 277 16.42 2.00 1.76
C THR A 277 16.75 0.61 1.23
N VAL A 278 17.02 0.51 -0.07
CA VAL A 278 17.48 -0.73 -0.71
C VAL A 278 19.00 -0.69 -0.84
N ASP A 279 19.67 -1.60 -0.14
CA ASP A 279 21.15 -1.59 -0.02
C ASP A 279 21.89 -2.05 -1.29
N PHE A 280 21.31 -2.98 -2.05
CA PHE A 280 21.98 -3.63 -3.18
C PHE A 280 21.33 -3.26 -4.50
N VAL A 281 21.80 -2.15 -5.05
CA VAL A 281 21.38 -1.63 -6.35
C VAL A 281 22.55 -1.72 -7.32
N SER A 282 22.30 -2.24 -8.52
CA SER A 282 23.27 -2.32 -9.61
C SER A 282 22.74 -1.59 -10.83
N VAL A 283 23.48 -0.61 -11.30
CA VAL A 283 23.16 0.13 -12.54
C VAL A 283 23.95 -0.47 -13.70
N TYR A 284 23.25 -0.79 -14.78
CA TYR A 284 23.83 -1.29 -16.02
C TYR A 284 23.15 -0.63 -17.21
N GLU A 285 23.91 0.15 -17.97
CA GLU A 285 23.41 0.90 -19.12
C GLU A 285 22.16 1.74 -18.77
N SER A 286 21.01 1.44 -19.40
CA SER A 286 19.72 2.10 -19.18
C SER A 286 18.85 1.42 -18.13
N SER A 287 19.40 0.46 -17.39
CA SER A 287 18.68 -0.38 -16.44
C SER A 287 19.27 -0.30 -15.03
N LEU A 288 18.42 -0.51 -14.04
CA LEU A 288 18.81 -0.62 -12.64
C LEU A 288 18.17 -1.89 -12.08
N PHE A 289 19.00 -2.77 -11.52
CA PHE A 289 18.56 -4.01 -10.90
C PHE A 289 18.83 -3.97 -9.40
N ALA A 290 17.77 -4.09 -8.62
CA ALA A 290 17.83 -4.21 -7.18
C ALA A 290 17.50 -5.65 -6.79
N THR A 291 18.53 -6.40 -6.40
CA THR A 291 18.45 -7.84 -6.21
C THR A 291 18.08 -8.20 -4.78
N ALA A 292 17.32 -9.28 -4.61
CA ALA A 292 17.11 -9.93 -3.32
C ALA A 292 16.56 -9.01 -2.22
N ILE A 293 15.73 -8.03 -2.59
CA ILE A 293 15.18 -7.03 -1.67
C ILE A 293 14.39 -7.72 -0.55
N LYS A 294 13.65 -8.80 -0.88
CA LYS A 294 12.97 -9.64 0.11
C LYS A 294 13.10 -11.12 -0.23
N THR A 295 13.29 -11.95 0.78
CA THR A 295 13.13 -13.41 0.67
C THR A 295 11.97 -13.86 1.54
N ILE A 296 11.08 -14.69 1.00
CA ILE A 296 9.93 -15.25 1.71
C ILE A 296 9.87 -16.77 1.57
N ARG A 297 9.18 -17.40 2.52
CA ARG A 297 8.85 -18.83 2.48
C ARG A 297 7.35 -19.02 2.81
N PRO A 298 6.46 -18.93 1.80
CA PRO A 298 5.02 -18.90 1.99
C PRO A 298 4.50 -20.08 2.81
N THR A 299 3.55 -19.80 3.70
CA THR A 299 2.81 -20.79 4.48
C THR A 299 1.32 -20.72 4.11
N ALA A 300 0.55 -21.77 4.37
CA ALA A 300 -0.91 -21.64 4.34
C ALA A 300 -1.27 -20.83 5.59
N GLN A 301 -1.70 -19.58 5.45
CA GLN A 301 -1.92 -18.74 6.63
C GLN A 301 -3.18 -19.22 7.35
N ASN A 302 -3.03 -19.65 8.58
CA ASN A 302 -4.11 -20.18 9.40
C ASN A 302 -4.78 -19.02 10.14
N VAL A 303 -6.06 -18.77 9.88
CA VAL A 303 -6.83 -17.76 10.59
C VAL A 303 -7.15 -18.27 12.00
N ILE A 304 -6.93 -17.43 13.00
CA ILE A 304 -7.30 -17.64 14.39
C ILE A 304 -8.63 -16.94 14.62
N ASP A 305 -9.73 -17.69 14.68
CA ASP A 305 -11.07 -17.17 15.02
C ASP A 305 -11.43 -17.42 16.49
N ILE A 306 -10.63 -18.24 17.20
CA ILE A 306 -10.85 -18.56 18.62
C ILE A 306 -9.52 -18.44 19.36
N VAL A 307 -9.52 -17.68 20.44
CA VAL A 307 -8.41 -17.55 21.39
C VAL A 307 -8.80 -18.23 22.69
N ARG A 308 -7.98 -19.21 23.12
CA ARG A 308 -8.12 -19.92 24.39
C ARG A 308 -6.95 -19.59 25.31
N LEU A 309 -7.30 -19.19 26.53
CA LEU A 309 -6.36 -18.91 27.61
C LEU A 309 -6.75 -19.74 28.82
N ASP A 310 -5.79 -20.48 29.35
CA ASP A 310 -5.94 -21.31 30.54
C ASP A 310 -5.20 -20.68 31.74
N ASP A 311 -5.45 -21.24 32.93
CA ASP A 311 -4.78 -20.89 34.19
C ASP A 311 -4.86 -19.41 34.61
N LEU A 312 -5.76 -18.63 34.02
CA LEU A 312 -5.93 -17.22 34.34
C LEU A 312 -6.38 -17.05 35.80
N LYS A 313 -5.55 -16.40 36.63
CA LYS A 313 -5.89 -16.05 38.01
C LYS A 313 -6.78 -14.80 38.01
N VAL A 314 -8.08 -15.01 38.11
CA VAL A 314 -9.09 -13.93 38.13
C VAL A 314 -9.51 -13.48 39.53
N SER A 315 -9.09 -14.21 40.58
CA SER A 315 -9.47 -13.93 41.97
C SER A 315 -8.25 -13.59 42.80
N TYR A 316 -8.31 -12.47 43.53
CA TYR A 316 -7.28 -12.04 44.47
C TYR A 316 -7.87 -11.62 45.81
N GLU A 317 -7.20 -12.01 46.88
CA GLU A 317 -7.50 -11.52 48.23
C GLU A 317 -6.88 -10.14 48.46
N PRO A 318 -7.45 -9.31 49.37
CA PRO A 318 -6.82 -8.04 49.74
C PRO A 318 -5.38 -8.23 50.23
N GLY A 319 -4.45 -7.45 49.68
CA GLY A 319 -3.02 -7.50 49.97
C GLY A 319 -2.22 -8.46 49.07
N GLU A 320 -2.85 -9.20 48.16
CA GLU A 320 -2.11 -9.95 47.14
C GLU A 320 -1.58 -9.03 46.03
N ALA A 321 -0.39 -9.34 45.50
CA ALA A 321 0.17 -8.65 44.35
C ALA A 321 -0.33 -9.28 43.04
N PRO A 322 -0.51 -8.48 41.97
CA PRO A 322 -0.76 -9.00 40.63
C PRO A 322 0.44 -9.81 40.13
N VAL A 323 0.16 -10.87 39.38
CA VAL A 323 1.16 -11.77 38.78
C VAL A 323 0.68 -12.18 37.39
N PRO A 324 1.59 -12.41 36.43
CA PRO A 324 1.21 -13.02 35.17
C PRO A 324 0.75 -14.46 35.44
N SER A 325 -0.34 -14.86 34.82
CA SER A 325 -1.00 -16.14 35.12
C SER A 325 -1.58 -16.84 33.89
N ALA A 326 -2.04 -16.08 32.90
CA ALA A 326 -2.61 -16.66 31.70
C ALA A 326 -1.59 -17.51 30.94
N THR A 327 -2.02 -18.70 30.52
CA THR A 327 -1.27 -19.57 29.61
C THR A 327 -2.05 -19.74 28.31
N VAL A 328 -1.35 -19.88 27.19
CA VAL A 328 -2.01 -20.29 25.94
C VAL A 328 -2.31 -21.78 26.04
N SER A 329 -3.56 -22.18 25.79
CA SER A 329 -3.95 -23.59 25.80
C SER A 329 -3.04 -24.44 24.91
N ASP A 330 -2.73 -25.67 25.34
CA ASP A 330 -1.84 -26.58 24.59
C ASP A 330 -2.26 -26.78 23.12
N ALA A 331 -3.57 -26.75 22.84
CA ALA A 331 -4.14 -26.90 21.51
C ALA A 331 -3.86 -25.71 20.56
N ASP A 332 -3.53 -24.54 21.11
CA ASP A 332 -3.33 -23.29 20.38
C ASP A 332 -1.90 -22.72 20.60
N ALA A 333 -1.04 -23.46 21.31
CA ALA A 333 0.31 -23.02 21.70
C ALA A 333 1.23 -22.70 20.51
N ASP A 334 0.98 -23.23 19.32
CA ASP A 334 1.73 -22.92 18.10
C ASP A 334 1.21 -21.69 17.32
N LYS A 335 0.03 -21.17 17.69
CA LYS A 335 -0.71 -20.18 16.89
C LYS A 335 -0.40 -18.74 17.29
N TYR A 336 -0.29 -18.47 18.59
CA TYR A 336 -0.07 -17.14 19.13
C TYR A 336 0.73 -17.18 20.44
N GLU A 337 1.16 -16.01 20.91
CA GLU A 337 1.83 -15.81 22.18
C GLU A 337 1.25 -14.62 22.94
N ILE A 338 1.25 -14.68 24.27
CA ILE A 338 0.85 -13.56 25.13
C ILE A 338 2.03 -12.57 25.17
N LEU A 339 1.76 -11.32 24.81
CA LEU A 339 2.76 -10.25 24.91
C LEU A 339 2.82 -9.71 26.33
N TRP A 340 1.67 -9.32 26.88
CA TRP A 340 1.57 -8.87 28.26
C TRP A 340 0.14 -8.93 28.80
N GLU A 341 0.07 -9.05 30.11
CA GLU A 341 -1.14 -8.97 30.94
C GLU A 341 -1.15 -7.65 31.70
N CYS A 342 -2.32 -7.08 31.93
CA CYS A 342 -2.47 -5.81 32.62
C CYS A 342 -3.63 -5.84 33.63
N TRP A 343 -3.43 -5.21 34.78
CA TRP A 343 -4.48 -4.85 35.72
C TRP A 343 -4.54 -3.32 35.83
N ALA A 344 -5.74 -2.74 35.83
CA ALA A 344 -5.97 -1.33 36.09
C ALA A 344 -6.89 -1.15 37.31
N LYS A 345 -6.52 -0.27 38.24
CA LYS A 345 -7.37 0.17 39.36
C LYS A 345 -8.28 1.27 38.86
N LEU A 346 -9.56 1.15 39.22
CA LEU A 346 -10.61 2.04 38.75
C LEU A 346 -11.20 2.84 39.91
N GLU A 347 -11.35 4.14 39.71
CA GLU A 347 -12.03 5.04 40.65
C GLU A 347 -13.11 5.83 39.91
N GLU A 348 -14.21 6.11 40.60
CA GLU A 348 -15.30 6.93 40.04
C GLU A 348 -14.88 8.40 40.06
N SER A 349 -14.93 9.06 38.90
CA SER A 349 -14.66 10.49 38.75
C SER A 349 -15.80 11.34 39.30
N ASP A 350 -15.57 12.64 39.49
CA ASP A 350 -16.60 13.64 39.84
C ASP A 350 -17.78 13.68 38.84
N ARG A 351 -17.62 13.07 37.66
CA ARG A 351 -18.64 12.98 36.60
C ARG A 351 -19.37 11.64 36.57
N GLY A 352 -19.09 10.74 37.50
CA GLY A 352 -19.71 9.41 37.58
C GLY A 352 -19.19 8.43 36.52
N THR A 353 -17.97 8.64 36.02
CA THR A 353 -17.30 7.72 35.07
C THR A 353 -16.15 7.02 35.78
N MET A 354 -15.96 5.72 35.54
CA MET A 354 -14.80 5.00 36.06
C MET A 354 -13.55 5.41 35.27
N GLU A 355 -12.48 5.79 35.97
CA GLU A 355 -11.19 6.18 35.41
C GLU A 355 -10.08 5.28 35.96
N GLU A 356 -9.10 4.98 35.11
CA GLU A 356 -7.89 4.24 35.50
C GLU A 356 -6.95 5.15 36.30
N VAL A 357 -6.68 4.78 37.55
CA VAL A 357 -5.87 5.58 38.48
C VAL A 357 -4.53 4.94 38.86
N ALA A 358 -4.36 3.65 38.58
CA ALA A 358 -3.11 2.91 38.73
C ALA A 358 -3.14 1.68 37.82
N TRP A 359 -1.98 1.20 37.37
CA TRP A 359 -1.90 -0.02 36.55
C TRP A 359 -0.75 -0.93 36.99
N TRP A 360 -0.83 -2.19 36.58
CA TRP A 360 0.28 -3.14 36.63
C TRP A 360 0.35 -3.86 35.29
N SER A 361 1.54 -4.04 34.74
CA SER A 361 1.76 -4.79 33.51
C SER A 361 2.83 -5.86 33.72
N SER A 362 2.64 -7.03 33.10
CA SER A 362 3.65 -8.07 33.10
C SER A 362 4.90 -7.71 32.27
N ALA A 363 4.81 -6.70 31.38
CA ALA A 363 5.93 -6.20 30.58
C ALA A 363 6.66 -5.01 31.24
N ASP A 364 5.98 -4.26 32.11
CA ASP A 364 6.54 -3.10 32.81
C ASP A 364 5.95 -2.99 34.22
N SER A 365 6.78 -3.35 35.20
CA SER A 365 6.46 -3.30 36.62
C SER A 365 7.07 -2.07 37.32
N GLU A 366 7.51 -1.06 36.59
CA GLU A 366 8.19 0.12 37.16
C GLU A 366 7.45 1.44 36.88
N SER A 367 6.51 1.47 35.93
CA SER A 367 5.70 2.65 35.61
C SER A 367 4.75 3.08 36.73
N THR A 368 4.72 4.39 37.03
CA THR A 368 3.84 4.97 38.07
C THR A 368 2.67 5.75 37.47
N PRO A 369 1.46 5.73 38.06
CA PRO A 369 1.05 5.02 39.29
C PRO A 369 0.90 3.50 39.12
N ILE A 370 1.52 2.74 40.04
CA ILE A 370 1.57 1.27 39.96
C ILE A 370 0.66 0.58 40.99
N ILE A 371 0.05 -0.54 40.60
CA ILE A 371 -0.61 -1.46 41.54
C ILE A 371 0.46 -2.41 42.11
N THR A 372 0.78 -2.27 43.39
CA THR A 372 1.67 -3.20 44.11
C THR A 372 0.90 -4.29 44.86
N GLU A 373 -0.32 -3.99 45.27
CA GLU A 373 -1.23 -4.91 45.95
C GLU A 373 -2.69 -4.55 45.64
N PHE A 374 -3.55 -5.56 45.70
CA PHE A 374 -5.00 -5.42 45.54
C PHE A 374 -5.64 -4.91 46.83
N GLU A 375 -6.33 -3.78 46.76
CA GLU A 375 -6.96 -3.13 47.91
C GLU A 375 -8.37 -3.67 48.18
N LYS A 376 -8.71 -3.81 49.46
CA LYS A 376 -10.03 -4.26 49.86
C LYS A 376 -11.12 -3.29 49.37
N GLY A 377 -12.09 -3.81 48.61
CA GLY A 377 -13.28 -3.08 48.17
C GLY A 377 -13.05 -2.11 47.00
N ALA A 378 -11.82 -1.98 46.51
CA ALA A 378 -11.49 -1.23 45.29
C ALA A 378 -11.83 -2.05 44.04
N GLU A 379 -12.10 -1.37 42.93
CA GLU A 379 -12.44 -2.01 41.66
C GLU A 379 -11.26 -2.06 40.71
N TYR A 380 -11.12 -3.17 40.00
CA TYR A 380 -10.04 -3.40 39.05
C TYR A 380 -10.56 -4.03 37.75
N SER A 381 -9.87 -3.76 36.63
CA SER A 381 -10.10 -4.41 35.35
C SER A 381 -8.84 -5.10 34.83
N TYR A 382 -9.02 -6.25 34.19
CA TYR A 382 -7.95 -6.99 33.53
C TYR A 382 -8.00 -6.83 32.01
N SER A 383 -6.83 -6.67 31.40
CA SER A 383 -6.65 -6.57 29.94
C SER A 383 -5.45 -7.43 29.49
N ILE A 384 -5.45 -7.90 28.24
CA ILE A 384 -4.41 -8.78 27.70
C ILE A 384 -4.06 -8.43 26.25
N TRP A 385 -2.79 -8.54 25.89
CA TRP A 385 -2.29 -8.37 24.53
C TRP A 385 -1.66 -9.66 24.02
N ILE A 386 -2.01 -10.03 22.80
CA ILE A 386 -1.65 -11.30 22.18
C ILE A 386 -1.13 -11.02 20.78
N LYS A 387 -0.09 -11.75 20.38
CA LYS A 387 0.53 -11.65 19.06
C LYS A 387 0.40 -12.98 18.32
N ALA A 388 -0.01 -12.92 17.06
CA ALA A 388 -0.01 -14.09 16.19
C ALA A 388 1.44 -14.51 15.90
N LYS A 389 1.71 -15.82 15.94
CA LYS A 389 2.99 -16.37 15.50
C LYS A 389 3.07 -16.38 13.98
N ASP A 390 4.28 -16.50 13.45
CA ASP A 390 4.53 -16.48 12.01
C ASP A 390 3.64 -17.51 11.27
N GLY A 391 2.91 -17.04 10.25
CA GLY A 391 1.98 -17.87 9.48
C GLY A 391 0.56 -17.96 10.04
N TYR A 392 0.25 -17.22 11.12
CA TYR A 392 -1.10 -17.04 11.64
C TYR A 392 -1.55 -15.59 11.54
N GLU A 393 -2.86 -15.36 11.57
CA GLU A 393 -3.46 -14.03 11.74
C GLU A 393 -4.77 -14.16 12.52
N PHE A 394 -5.09 -13.16 13.32
CA PHE A 394 -6.40 -13.08 13.98
C PHE A 394 -7.47 -12.69 12.95
N GLY A 395 -8.58 -13.44 12.96
CA GLY A 395 -9.76 -13.11 12.18
C GLY A 395 -10.47 -11.85 12.71
N ASN A 396 -11.47 -11.38 11.96
CA ASN A 396 -12.30 -10.25 12.37
C ASN A 396 -13.41 -10.66 13.35
N ASP A 397 -13.84 -11.93 13.29
CA ASP A 397 -14.88 -12.51 14.14
C ASP A 397 -14.23 -13.42 15.18
N LEU A 398 -13.78 -12.83 16.30
CA LEU A 398 -13.03 -13.53 17.33
C LEU A 398 -13.92 -13.98 18.49
N THR A 399 -13.70 -15.21 18.95
CA THR A 399 -14.23 -15.71 20.22
C THR A 399 -13.10 -15.85 21.24
N LEU A 400 -13.29 -15.31 22.45
CA LEU A 400 -12.35 -15.47 23.57
C LEU A 400 -12.89 -16.51 24.55
N ILE A 401 -12.07 -17.49 24.91
CA ILE A 401 -12.36 -18.50 25.94
C ILE A 401 -11.32 -18.36 27.05
N LEU A 402 -11.78 -18.09 28.27
CA LEU A 402 -10.97 -17.95 29.48
C LEU A 402 -11.28 -19.09 30.42
N ASN A 403 -10.27 -19.88 30.82
CA ASN A 403 -10.42 -21.02 31.72
C ASN A 403 -11.54 -22.00 31.30
N GLY A 404 -11.71 -22.19 29.99
CA GLY A 404 -12.74 -23.05 29.40
C GLY A 404 -14.14 -22.45 29.24
N GLU A 405 -14.37 -21.20 29.66
CA GLU A 405 -15.64 -20.49 29.48
C GLU A 405 -15.53 -19.35 28.48
N GLU A 406 -16.55 -19.17 27.64
CA GLU A 406 -16.61 -18.07 26.66
C GLU A 406 -16.74 -16.73 27.39
N CYS A 407 -15.85 -15.79 27.07
CA CYS A 407 -15.86 -14.45 27.60
C CYS A 407 -16.80 -13.58 26.77
N THR A 408 -17.85 -13.06 27.41
CA THR A 408 -18.84 -12.17 26.78
C THR A 408 -18.79 -10.75 27.32
N TYR A 409 -17.71 -10.39 28.02
CA TYR A 409 -17.55 -9.12 28.73
C TYR A 409 -16.28 -8.41 28.27
N GLY A 410 -16.28 -7.07 28.35
CA GLY A 410 -15.19 -6.25 27.84
C GLY A 410 -15.17 -6.14 26.31
N TYR A 411 -14.05 -5.66 25.78
CA TYR A 411 -13.78 -5.63 24.34
C TYR A 411 -12.71 -6.66 24.00
N PHE A 412 -12.90 -7.39 22.90
CA PHE A 412 -11.87 -8.26 22.35
C PHE A 412 -11.83 -8.11 20.83
N GLY A 413 -10.66 -7.81 20.27
CA GLY A 413 -10.56 -7.54 18.84
C GLY A 413 -9.14 -7.57 18.29
N ALA A 414 -9.04 -7.83 16.99
CA ALA A 414 -7.78 -7.81 16.25
C ALA A 414 -7.33 -6.38 15.90
N SER A 415 -6.03 -6.18 15.79
CA SER A 415 -5.45 -4.98 15.19
C SER A 415 -5.70 -4.95 13.68
N LEU A 416 -5.53 -3.78 13.06
CA LEU A 416 -5.50 -3.67 11.60
C LEU A 416 -4.44 -4.63 11.03
N GLY A 417 -4.85 -5.55 10.14
CA GLY A 417 -3.95 -6.55 9.55
C GLY A 417 -3.75 -7.85 10.37
N GLY A 418 -4.47 -8.05 11.49
CA GLY A 418 -4.56 -9.36 12.16
C GLY A 418 -3.29 -9.86 12.87
N ALA A 419 -2.23 -9.04 12.96
CA ALA A 419 -0.97 -9.45 13.58
C ALA A 419 -1.04 -9.50 15.12
N GLN A 420 -1.91 -8.69 15.72
CA GLN A 420 -2.12 -8.64 17.17
C GLN A 420 -3.61 -8.67 17.48
N CYS A 421 -3.93 -9.08 18.70
CA CYS A 421 -5.26 -9.00 19.27
C CYS A 421 -5.14 -8.46 20.69
N PHE A 422 -6.12 -7.67 21.11
CA PHE A 422 -6.19 -7.12 22.47
C PHE A 422 -7.56 -7.39 23.08
N GLY A 423 -7.54 -7.76 24.36
CA GLY A 423 -8.69 -7.82 25.24
C GLY A 423 -8.61 -6.69 26.24
N ASP A 424 -9.62 -5.82 26.28
CA ASP A 424 -9.69 -4.70 27.21
C ASP A 424 -10.86 -4.84 28.18
N GLY A 425 -10.54 -4.79 29.48
CA GLY A 425 -11.53 -4.89 30.56
C GLY A 425 -12.31 -6.20 30.56
N ILE A 426 -11.67 -7.30 30.16
CA ILE A 426 -12.30 -8.62 29.96
C ILE A 426 -12.60 -9.35 31.28
N VAL A 427 -12.04 -8.90 32.40
CA VAL A 427 -12.39 -9.35 33.77
C VAL A 427 -12.51 -8.14 34.70
N ARG A 428 -13.47 -8.19 35.63
CA ARG A 428 -13.62 -7.23 36.74
C ARG A 428 -13.29 -7.91 38.06
N LEU A 429 -12.60 -7.22 38.95
CA LEU A 429 -12.19 -7.73 40.24
C LEU A 429 -12.48 -6.71 41.34
N ARG A 430 -13.04 -7.16 42.46
CA ARG A 430 -13.24 -6.39 43.69
C ARG A 430 -12.75 -7.15 44.92
N PRO A 431 -11.47 -7.02 45.31
CA PRO A 431 -10.84 -7.84 46.36
C PRO A 431 -11.55 -7.63 47.71
N GLY A 432 -12.00 -8.71 48.36
CA GLY A 432 -12.62 -8.65 49.70
C GLY A 432 -13.86 -7.74 49.83
N GLY A 433 -14.47 -7.35 48.71
CA GLY A 433 -15.65 -6.51 48.62
C GLY A 433 -16.69 -7.21 47.77
N GLU A 434 -17.29 -8.27 48.31
CA GLU A 434 -18.37 -8.96 47.63
C GLU A 434 -19.57 -8.01 47.55
N LEU A 435 -20.06 -7.77 46.33
CA LEU A 435 -21.25 -6.96 46.12
C LEU A 435 -22.45 -7.78 46.60
N ALA A 436 -23.11 -7.36 47.68
CA ALA A 436 -24.28 -8.06 48.19
C ALA A 436 -25.34 -8.13 47.10
N GLY A 437 -25.68 -9.35 46.65
CA GLY A 437 -26.62 -9.60 45.56
C GLY A 437 -26.00 -9.96 44.21
N ASP A 438 -24.68 -9.85 44.04
CA ASP A 438 -23.94 -10.35 42.87
C ASP A 438 -23.61 -11.83 43.10
N ILE A 439 -24.58 -12.67 42.78
CA ILE A 439 -24.54 -14.11 43.08
C ILE A 439 -23.70 -14.85 42.05
N ASN A 440 -23.60 -14.33 40.83
CA ASN A 440 -22.81 -14.94 39.76
C ASN A 440 -21.38 -14.37 39.66
N GLY A 441 -21.04 -13.31 40.41
CA GLY A 441 -19.72 -12.70 40.44
C GLY A 441 -19.42 -11.85 39.20
N ASP A 442 -20.45 -11.40 38.49
CA ASP A 442 -20.31 -10.61 37.25
C ASP A 442 -20.16 -9.09 37.50
N GLY A 443 -20.14 -8.68 38.77
CA GLY A 443 -20.00 -7.30 39.20
C GLY A 443 -21.30 -6.49 39.14
N SER A 444 -22.43 -7.08 38.77
CA SER A 444 -23.74 -6.43 38.70
C SER A 444 -24.79 -7.17 39.53
N VAL A 445 -25.81 -6.45 40.01
CA VAL A 445 -26.97 -7.09 40.68
C VAL A 445 -28.18 -7.03 39.76
N ASN A 446 -28.47 -8.14 39.09
CA ASN A 446 -29.48 -8.22 38.05
C ASN A 446 -30.20 -9.60 38.02
N THR A 447 -31.01 -9.85 36.99
CA THR A 447 -31.77 -11.09 36.87
C THR A 447 -30.92 -12.35 36.72
N ALA A 448 -29.67 -12.24 36.26
CA ALA A 448 -28.73 -13.35 36.18
C ALA A 448 -28.39 -13.89 37.58
N ASP A 449 -28.27 -13.01 38.57
CA ASP A 449 -28.07 -13.36 39.98
C ASP A 449 -29.25 -14.11 40.57
N LEU A 450 -30.48 -13.68 40.23
CA LEU A 450 -31.69 -14.42 40.60
C LEU A 450 -31.67 -15.84 40.01
N VAL A 451 -31.27 -15.98 38.75
CA VAL A 451 -31.19 -17.30 38.09
C VAL A 451 -30.12 -18.17 38.75
N ARG A 452 -28.96 -17.59 39.08
CA ARG A 452 -27.87 -18.29 39.78
C ARG A 452 -28.32 -18.75 41.17
N LEU A 453 -28.95 -17.88 41.93
CA LEU A 453 -29.49 -18.17 43.26
C LEU A 453 -30.60 -19.22 43.22
N MET A 454 -31.50 -19.16 42.23
CA MET A 454 -32.52 -20.19 42.01
C MET A 454 -31.90 -21.56 41.74
N LYS A 455 -30.87 -21.61 40.88
CA LYS A 455 -30.17 -22.87 40.57
C LYS A 455 -29.49 -23.43 41.82
N TYR A 456 -28.87 -22.57 42.61
CA TYR A 456 -28.21 -22.94 43.87
C TYR A 456 -29.21 -23.51 44.89
N ILE A 457 -30.33 -22.82 45.14
CA ILE A 457 -31.40 -23.28 46.06
C ILE A 457 -32.03 -24.60 45.58
N ALA A 458 -32.17 -24.78 44.26
CA ALA A 458 -32.67 -26.02 43.67
C ALA A 458 -31.69 -27.21 43.78
N GLY A 459 -30.48 -26.99 44.30
CA GLY A 459 -29.46 -28.02 44.47
C GLY A 459 -28.71 -28.37 43.19
N ASN A 460 -28.76 -27.50 42.16
CA ASN A 460 -27.90 -27.66 41.00
C ASN A 460 -26.45 -27.33 41.37
N ASP A 461 -25.51 -27.98 40.69
CA ASP A 461 -24.08 -27.76 40.89
C ASP A 461 -23.65 -26.44 40.25
N VAL A 462 -23.76 -25.35 41.02
CA VAL A 462 -23.42 -23.98 40.62
C VAL A 462 -22.70 -23.28 41.77
N ILE A 463 -21.60 -22.58 41.47
CA ILE A 463 -20.93 -21.68 42.40
C ILE A 463 -21.81 -20.43 42.59
N ALA A 464 -22.10 -20.08 43.84
CA ALA A 464 -22.85 -18.89 44.21
C ALA A 464 -22.03 -18.05 45.19
N HIS A 465 -21.81 -16.78 44.84
CA HIS A 465 -21.07 -15.83 45.67
C HIS A 465 -22.03 -15.18 46.66
N VAL A 466 -21.75 -15.29 47.96
CA VAL A 466 -22.52 -14.66 49.05
C VAL A 466 -24.05 -14.85 48.96
N PRO A 467 -24.53 -16.11 48.85
CA PRO A 467 -25.92 -16.39 48.54
C PRO A 467 -26.94 -16.05 49.66
N ASP A 468 -26.48 -15.82 50.89
CA ASP A 468 -27.31 -15.33 52.00
C ASP A 468 -27.36 -13.80 51.96
N VAL A 469 -28.18 -13.27 51.05
CA VAL A 469 -28.32 -11.82 50.84
C VAL A 469 -29.12 -11.14 51.95
N ASN A 470 -29.76 -11.91 52.83
CA ASN A 470 -30.62 -11.41 53.91
C ASN A 470 -29.93 -11.42 55.29
N GLY A 471 -28.85 -12.20 55.44
CA GLY A 471 -28.00 -12.26 56.63
C GLY A 471 -28.55 -13.13 57.77
N ASP A 472 -29.54 -13.99 57.53
CA ASP A 472 -30.13 -14.85 58.56
C ASP A 472 -29.29 -16.13 58.83
N GLY A 473 -28.30 -16.40 58.00
CA GLY A 473 -27.41 -17.54 58.07
C GLY A 473 -27.89 -18.78 57.30
N MET A 474 -28.99 -18.69 56.55
CA MET A 474 -29.52 -19.76 55.69
C MET A 474 -29.72 -19.26 54.26
N VAL A 475 -29.32 -20.06 53.26
CA VAL A 475 -29.68 -19.77 51.87
C VAL A 475 -31.02 -20.39 51.54
N SER A 476 -32.02 -19.56 51.27
CA SER A 476 -33.40 -19.99 51.07
C SER A 476 -34.17 -19.11 50.09
N VAL A 477 -35.45 -19.43 49.90
CA VAL A 477 -36.36 -18.60 49.10
C VAL A 477 -36.48 -17.17 49.68
N ALA A 478 -36.16 -16.95 50.97
CA ALA A 478 -36.13 -15.62 51.56
C ALA A 478 -35.07 -14.72 50.91
N ASP A 479 -33.90 -15.26 50.62
CA ASP A 479 -32.80 -14.61 49.90
C ASP A 479 -33.21 -14.25 48.48
N LEU A 480 -33.82 -15.22 47.78
CA LEU A 480 -34.33 -15.01 46.42
C LEU A 480 -35.38 -13.89 46.36
N VAL A 481 -36.32 -13.88 47.31
CA VAL A 481 -37.36 -12.84 47.38
C VAL A 481 -36.75 -11.49 47.74
N ARG A 482 -35.74 -11.44 48.60
CA ARG A 482 -35.07 -10.19 48.97
C ARG A 482 -34.27 -9.62 47.80
N LEU A 483 -33.53 -10.45 47.09
CA LEU A 483 -32.82 -10.09 45.86
C LEU A 483 -33.80 -9.61 44.78
N MET A 484 -34.95 -10.26 44.63
CA MET A 484 -35.99 -9.86 43.68
C MET A 484 -36.58 -8.49 44.02
N LYS A 485 -36.82 -8.21 45.30
CA LYS A 485 -37.31 -6.90 45.76
C LYS A 485 -36.29 -5.80 45.46
N PHE A 486 -35.02 -6.06 45.72
CA PHE A 486 -33.93 -5.13 45.43
C PHE A 486 -33.86 -4.80 43.93
N ILE A 487 -33.84 -5.81 43.06
CA ILE A 487 -33.83 -5.64 41.59
C ILE A 487 -35.09 -4.92 41.09
N SER A 488 -36.22 -5.09 41.78
CA SER A 488 -37.49 -4.41 41.44
C SER A 488 -37.56 -2.96 41.96
N GLY A 489 -36.49 -2.43 42.55
CA GLY A 489 -36.41 -1.06 43.06
C GLY A 489 -37.21 -0.82 44.35
N LEU A 490 -37.53 -1.88 45.10
CA LEU A 490 -38.12 -1.75 46.44
C LEU A 490 -37.02 -1.44 47.45
N ASP A 491 -37.34 -0.62 48.45
CA ASP A 491 -36.42 -0.22 49.52
C ASP A 491 -36.12 -1.39 50.47
N VAL A 492 -35.10 -2.19 50.14
CA VAL A 492 -34.60 -3.31 50.92
C VAL A 492 -33.07 -3.30 50.89
N GLU A 493 -32.44 -3.54 52.04
CA GLU A 493 -30.98 -3.61 52.15
C GLU A 493 -30.50 -5.04 51.88
N LEU A 494 -29.42 -5.21 51.10
CA LEU A 494 -28.74 -6.49 50.92
C LEU A 494 -27.54 -6.57 51.85
N HIS A 495 -27.36 -7.74 52.47
CA HIS A 495 -26.25 -8.01 53.38
C HIS A 495 -25.35 -9.07 52.77
N PRO A 496 -24.03 -8.82 52.64
CA PRO A 496 -23.12 -9.84 52.18
C PRO A 496 -22.82 -10.80 53.34
N ALA A 497 -23.51 -11.95 53.39
CA ALA A 497 -23.26 -13.00 54.37
C ALA A 497 -22.98 -14.36 53.72
N TYR A 498 -22.06 -15.11 54.34
CA TYR A 498 -21.88 -16.52 54.07
C TYR A 498 -22.81 -17.34 54.97
N PRO A 499 -23.45 -18.41 54.44
CA PRO A 499 -24.25 -19.30 55.26
C PRO A 499 -23.43 -19.86 56.42
N LYS A 500 -24.06 -19.95 57.59
CA LYS A 500 -23.38 -20.52 58.77
C LYS A 500 -23.15 -22.02 58.53
N PRO A 501 -21.96 -22.57 58.85
CA PRO A 501 -21.73 -24.01 58.76
C PRO A 501 -22.71 -24.74 59.70
N GLU A 502 -23.47 -25.69 59.15
CA GLU A 502 -24.48 -26.45 59.88
C GLU A 502 -23.85 -27.18 61.09
N THR A 503 -24.15 -26.72 62.30
CA THR A 503 -24.04 -27.53 63.52
C THR A 503 -25.46 -27.93 63.97
N ASP A 504 -25.69 -29.25 63.97
CA ASP A 504 -26.87 -30.00 64.47
C ASP A 504 -28.19 -30.05 63.62
N THR A 505 -28.23 -31.06 62.72
CA THR A 505 -29.28 -32.07 62.30
C THR A 505 -30.81 -31.86 62.52
N PRO A 506 -31.75 -32.69 61.96
CA PRO A 506 -31.72 -33.67 60.85
C PRO A 506 -32.90 -33.55 59.82
N ASN A 507 -32.65 -33.76 58.52
CA ASN A 507 -33.47 -34.49 57.53
C ASN A 507 -33.29 -33.92 56.12
N ARG A 508 -32.54 -34.64 55.29
CA ARG A 508 -32.72 -34.60 53.83
C ARG A 508 -33.24 -35.99 53.43
N PRO A 509 -34.45 -36.13 52.84
CA PRO A 509 -34.79 -37.34 52.11
C PRO A 509 -33.86 -37.43 50.89
N MET A 510 -33.42 -38.65 50.56
CA MET A 510 -32.63 -38.95 49.36
C MET A 510 -33.30 -38.46 48.08
#